data_AF-A0AAD9HGM9-F1
#
_entry.id   AF-A0AAD9HGM9-F1
#
_cell.length_a   1.000
_cell.length_b   1.000
_cell.length_c   1.000
_cell.angle_alpha   90.00
_cell.angle_beta   90.00
_cell.angle_gamma   90.00
#
_symmetry.space_group_name_H-M   'P 1'
#
loop_
_entity.id
_entity.type
_entity.pdbx_description
1 polymer ?
#
loop_
_entity_poly.entity_id
_entity_poly.type
_entity_poly.pdbx_seq_one_letter_code
_entity_poly.pdbx_strand_id
1 'polypeptide(L)'
;MFAAKGVFYVALGAIISLSVAQVQVPDYPFDVNGAFESASASTTEFNTGGIIKCNGHSITVPRNLQVTYPAAFIGFKDFVASSSRYTGYNCEVAGNVVNGVYIAARVSIAQPLLNGTSGYVDKVSFDGSIKLKSGVTIRINDPRAIYSVGYTSQPFFTADDVNPSITSFSGFPMCVPRNATDPSCPLSNRPDVAGSKQGTFHAPDPLVMAPIVTGDFVEYSGIQVGGEIIVYNLIVSNVQITTTGVPTYIRMEDVNVGVWAADTANQEIAQTRFVGYTSDSSANVNPIKIYAIEYDPCTGECVDREIAAVNVPNTSARNKFEYLITAPQNDQYAREYRIVAGQYVMPVSERIQPEDNVPGRPPAPHDFRRYSFLTKGLGRDSIGQLWGPLDPFPQTGATLFDNSKCAPVTGNGTGTGTGKAPVAPKYKDVVTMTAYSWVNSEGGTLSVDCQSNSTDDNAVSMKISYTNKDGTTSQSMRPVGNGLWKFWAIKVKQPSVSSVICKSGIGDYAPR
;
A
#
# COMPACT_ATOMS: atom_id res chain seq x y z
N MET A 1 3.66 -74.72 -72.38
CA MET A 1 2.36 -74.26 -71.86
C MET A 1 2.37 -74.41 -70.34
N PHE A 2 2.64 -73.31 -69.64
CA PHE A 2 2.55 -73.21 -68.18
C PHE A 2 1.87 -71.86 -67.87
N ALA A 3 0.82 -71.91 -67.05
CA ALA A 3 0.11 -70.76 -66.53
C ALA A 3 0.67 -70.40 -65.14
N ALA A 4 0.82 -69.11 -64.82
CA ALA A 4 0.43 -68.49 -63.55
C ALA A 4 1.05 -67.09 -63.32
N LYS A 5 0.14 -66.16 -62.97
CA LYS A 5 0.23 -65.12 -61.93
C LYS A 5 1.15 -63.90 -62.18
N GLY A 6 0.50 -62.79 -62.56
CA GLY A 6 1.01 -61.44 -62.36
C GLY A 6 0.86 -60.99 -60.90
N VAL A 7 1.91 -60.37 -60.37
CA VAL A 7 1.94 -59.70 -59.06
C VAL A 7 1.87 -58.20 -59.33
N PHE A 8 0.81 -57.55 -58.86
CA PHE A 8 0.67 -56.10 -58.80
C PHE A 8 1.31 -55.62 -57.49
N TYR A 9 2.35 -54.78 -57.56
CA TYR A 9 2.89 -54.06 -56.39
C TYR A 9 2.10 -52.76 -56.22
N VAL A 10 1.31 -52.67 -55.15
CA VAL A 10 0.75 -51.40 -54.65
C VAL A 10 1.74 -50.86 -53.62
N ALA A 11 2.46 -49.80 -53.97
CA ALA A 11 3.29 -49.06 -53.02
C ALA A 11 2.39 -48.12 -52.21
N LEU A 12 2.12 -48.47 -50.95
CA LEU A 12 1.45 -47.60 -49.98
C LEU A 12 2.51 -46.67 -49.35
N GLY A 13 2.61 -45.44 -49.86
CA GLY A 13 3.45 -44.41 -49.26
C GLY A 13 2.79 -43.84 -48.01
N ALA A 14 3.30 -44.20 -46.83
CA ALA A 14 2.91 -43.56 -45.58
C ALA A 14 3.58 -42.17 -45.50
N ILE A 15 2.80 -41.11 -45.69
CA ILE A 15 3.21 -39.74 -45.34
C ILE A 15 3.16 -39.66 -43.82
N ILE A 16 4.33 -39.76 -43.18
CA ILE A 16 4.48 -39.47 -41.75
C ILE A 16 4.42 -37.96 -41.62
N SER A 17 3.27 -37.44 -41.20
CA SER A 17 3.12 -36.07 -40.71
C SER A 17 3.97 -35.94 -39.44
N LEU A 18 5.19 -35.40 -39.57
CA LEU A 18 5.96 -34.91 -38.43
C LEU A 18 5.22 -33.70 -37.84
N SER A 19 4.32 -33.97 -36.90
CA SER A 19 3.88 -32.97 -35.94
C SER A 19 5.10 -32.57 -35.12
N VAL A 20 5.74 -31.47 -35.49
CA VAL A 20 6.73 -30.80 -34.66
C VAL A 20 5.97 -30.33 -33.42
N ALA A 21 5.94 -31.15 -32.38
CA ALA A 21 5.55 -30.71 -31.06
C ALA A 21 6.54 -29.60 -30.70
N GLN A 22 6.09 -28.34 -30.75
CA GLN A 22 6.88 -27.26 -30.19
C GLN A 22 7.03 -27.58 -28.71
N VAL A 23 8.23 -27.96 -28.30
CA VAL A 23 8.59 -28.08 -26.89
C VAL A 23 8.38 -26.69 -26.31
N GLN A 24 7.28 -26.51 -25.58
CA GLN A 24 7.01 -25.27 -24.90
C GLN A 24 8.10 -25.11 -23.83
N VAL A 25 8.98 -24.13 -24.03
CA VAL A 25 10.05 -23.83 -23.07
C VAL A 25 9.36 -23.47 -21.76
N PRO A 26 9.64 -24.18 -20.65
CA PRO A 26 9.03 -23.84 -19.37
C PRO A 26 9.41 -22.41 -18.98
N ASP A 27 8.45 -21.70 -18.38
CA ASP A 27 8.72 -20.38 -17.82
C ASP A 27 9.88 -20.48 -16.81
N TYR A 28 10.73 -19.45 -16.77
CA TYR A 28 11.80 -19.35 -15.78
C TYR A 28 11.91 -17.91 -15.24
N PRO A 29 12.39 -17.73 -14.00
CA PRO A 29 12.38 -16.42 -13.35
C PRO A 29 13.48 -15.52 -13.88
N PHE A 30 13.30 -14.22 -13.68
CA PHE A 30 14.38 -13.25 -13.71
C PHE A 30 14.16 -12.15 -12.67
N ASP A 31 15.26 -11.73 -12.06
CA ASP A 31 15.36 -10.54 -11.22
C ASP A 31 16.48 -9.67 -11.76
N VAL A 32 16.14 -8.48 -12.25
CA VAL A 32 17.12 -7.48 -12.71
C VAL A 32 17.18 -6.38 -11.68
N ASN A 33 18.36 -6.15 -11.11
CA ASN A 33 18.66 -5.02 -10.26
C ASN A 33 19.87 -4.28 -10.82
N GLY A 34 19.72 -2.99 -11.16
CA GLY A 34 20.82 -2.19 -11.67
C GLY A 34 20.38 -0.84 -12.24
N ALA A 35 21.18 -0.27 -13.15
CA ALA A 35 20.92 1.07 -13.64
C ALA A 35 19.71 1.12 -14.59
N PHE A 36 18.79 2.07 -14.34
CA PHE A 36 17.76 2.46 -15.29
C PHE A 36 18.38 3.17 -16.50
N GLU A 37 18.02 2.75 -17.70
CA GLU A 37 18.57 3.33 -18.94
C GLU A 37 17.53 4.14 -19.71
N SER A 38 16.38 3.53 -20.01
CA SER A 38 15.31 4.14 -20.80
C SER A 38 14.01 3.37 -20.68
N ALA A 39 12.90 4.00 -21.06
CA ALA A 39 11.61 3.36 -21.17
C ALA A 39 10.81 3.94 -22.36
N SER A 40 9.97 3.13 -22.98
CA SER A 40 9.08 3.56 -24.06
C SER A 40 7.71 2.91 -23.93
N ALA A 41 6.65 3.70 -24.04
CA ALA A 41 5.27 3.24 -24.06
C ALA A 41 4.88 2.71 -25.45
N SER A 42 4.08 1.64 -25.50
CA SER A 42 3.58 1.06 -26.75
C SER A 42 2.43 1.85 -27.36
N THR A 43 1.64 2.52 -26.53
CA THR A 43 0.46 3.31 -26.94
C THR A 43 0.32 4.57 -26.09
N THR A 44 -0.68 5.40 -26.40
CA THR A 44 -1.02 6.61 -25.63
C THR A 44 -2.08 6.39 -24.55
N GLU A 45 -2.57 5.15 -24.40
CA GLU A 45 -3.58 4.79 -23.40
C GLU A 45 -3.02 4.94 -21.97
N PHE A 46 -3.90 5.27 -21.02
CA PHE A 46 -3.48 5.51 -19.63
C PHE A 46 -2.79 4.30 -18.98
N ASN A 47 -3.26 3.09 -19.29
CA ASN A 47 -2.75 1.83 -18.77
C ASN A 47 -1.75 1.15 -19.71
N THR A 48 -1.21 1.85 -20.71
CA THR A 48 -0.29 1.26 -21.69
C THR A 48 0.88 0.53 -21.05
N GLY A 49 1.32 -0.56 -21.69
CA GLY A 49 2.59 -1.21 -21.40
C GLY A 49 3.71 -0.65 -22.28
N GLY A 50 4.80 -1.39 -22.43
CA GLY A 50 5.88 -1.05 -23.34
C GLY A 50 7.18 -1.77 -23.04
N ILE A 51 8.29 -1.08 -23.18
CA ILE A 51 9.63 -1.63 -22.97
C ILE A 51 10.35 -0.79 -21.93
N ILE A 52 11.00 -1.47 -20.97
CA ILE A 52 11.95 -0.86 -20.05
C ILE A 52 13.34 -1.45 -20.30
N LYS A 53 14.37 -0.59 -20.26
CA LYS A 53 15.77 -1.00 -20.29
C LYS A 53 16.42 -0.78 -18.94
N CYS A 54 16.95 -1.87 -18.40
CA CYS A 54 17.46 -1.96 -17.05
C CYS A 54 18.69 -2.87 -17.04
N ASN A 55 19.85 -2.34 -16.66
CA ASN A 55 21.11 -3.09 -16.57
C ASN A 55 21.42 -3.94 -17.84
N GLY A 56 21.24 -3.37 -19.03
CA GLY A 56 21.43 -4.01 -20.33
C GLY A 56 20.29 -4.90 -20.80
N HIS A 57 19.31 -5.22 -19.94
CA HIS A 57 18.14 -6.03 -20.31
C HIS A 57 17.04 -5.17 -20.92
N SER A 58 16.46 -5.63 -22.03
CA SER A 58 15.22 -5.07 -22.58
C SER A 58 14.05 -5.95 -22.15
N ILE A 59 13.14 -5.40 -21.36
CA ILE A 59 12.08 -6.15 -20.68
C ILE A 59 10.72 -5.60 -21.11
N THR A 60 9.78 -6.49 -21.40
CA THR A 60 8.40 -6.13 -21.73
C THR A 60 7.67 -5.76 -20.45
N VAL A 61 7.09 -4.56 -20.44
CA VAL A 61 6.19 -4.07 -19.40
C VAL A 61 4.75 -4.31 -19.86
N PRO A 62 3.96 -5.15 -19.15
CA PRO A 62 2.57 -5.37 -19.50
C PRO A 62 1.70 -4.13 -19.38
N ARG A 63 0.55 -4.14 -20.08
CA ARG A 63 -0.55 -3.22 -19.83
C ARG A 63 -0.99 -3.36 -18.36
N ASN A 64 -1.49 -2.25 -17.78
CA ASN A 64 -1.94 -2.10 -16.39
C ASN A 64 -0.83 -2.15 -15.32
N LEU A 65 0.44 -2.39 -15.69
CA LEU A 65 1.53 -2.31 -14.73
C LEU A 65 1.78 -0.86 -14.30
N GLN A 66 1.88 -0.64 -13.00
CA GLN A 66 2.31 0.63 -12.41
C GLN A 66 3.73 0.48 -11.87
N VAL A 67 4.57 1.48 -12.13
CA VAL A 67 5.95 1.58 -11.63
C VAL A 67 5.90 2.02 -10.18
N THR A 68 6.53 1.24 -9.31
CA THR A 68 6.64 1.54 -7.88
C THR A 68 7.76 2.54 -7.62
N TYR A 69 7.43 3.57 -6.86
CA TYR A 69 8.34 4.51 -6.20
C TYR A 69 8.13 4.38 -4.68
N PRO A 70 9.02 4.94 -3.85
CA PRO A 70 8.94 4.78 -2.39
C PRO A 70 7.57 5.11 -1.77
N ALA A 71 6.86 6.10 -2.31
CA ALA A 71 5.56 6.55 -1.82
C ALA A 71 4.48 6.63 -2.91
N ALA A 72 4.72 6.06 -4.11
CA ALA A 72 3.79 6.24 -5.22
C ALA A 72 3.79 5.06 -6.20
N PHE A 73 2.64 4.83 -6.81
CA PHE A 73 2.48 3.93 -7.96
C PHE A 73 2.13 4.76 -9.18
N ILE A 74 3.01 4.76 -10.18
CA ILE A 74 2.89 5.62 -11.36
C ILE A 74 2.55 4.76 -12.57
N GLY A 75 1.48 5.10 -13.29
CA GLY A 75 1.15 4.45 -14.55
C GLY A 75 2.31 4.51 -15.53
N PHE A 76 2.57 3.44 -16.28
CA PHE A 76 3.77 3.35 -17.12
C PHE A 76 3.87 4.47 -18.16
N LYS A 77 2.73 4.93 -18.71
CA LYS A 77 2.66 6.12 -19.58
C LYS A 77 3.29 7.36 -18.93
N ASP A 78 2.87 7.68 -17.72
CA ASP A 78 3.30 8.89 -17.01
C ASP A 78 4.75 8.77 -16.54
N PHE A 79 5.16 7.56 -16.18
CA PHE A 79 6.56 7.25 -15.92
C PHE A 79 7.42 7.55 -17.16
N VAL A 80 7.06 7.00 -18.32
CA VAL A 80 7.80 7.19 -19.59
C VAL A 80 7.95 8.68 -19.90
N ALA A 81 6.90 9.48 -19.70
CA ALA A 81 6.90 10.93 -19.96
C ALA A 81 7.95 11.71 -19.15
N SER A 82 8.38 11.19 -18.00
CA SER A 82 9.40 11.82 -17.14
C SER A 82 10.66 10.97 -16.96
N SER A 83 10.74 9.82 -17.63
CA SER A 83 11.70 8.75 -17.35
C SER A 83 13.17 9.18 -17.52
N SER A 84 13.46 10.10 -18.44
CA SER A 84 14.82 10.62 -18.67
C SER A 84 15.44 11.30 -17.44
N ARG A 85 14.62 11.71 -16.47
CA ARG A 85 15.09 12.29 -15.20
C ARG A 85 15.70 11.26 -14.25
N TYR A 86 15.43 9.98 -14.49
CA TYR A 86 15.82 8.87 -13.61
C TYR A 86 16.90 7.99 -14.24
N THR A 87 17.48 8.36 -15.38
CA THR A 87 18.60 7.61 -15.97
C THR A 87 19.74 7.45 -14.96
N GLY A 88 20.23 6.22 -14.79
CA GLY A 88 21.24 5.85 -13.81
C GLY A 88 20.70 5.55 -12.40
N TYR A 89 19.40 5.76 -12.15
CA TYR A 89 18.78 5.39 -10.88
C TYR A 89 18.66 3.88 -10.76
N ASN A 90 18.43 3.39 -9.54
CA ASN A 90 18.22 1.96 -9.36
C ASN A 90 16.89 1.56 -9.98
N CYS A 91 16.94 0.55 -10.82
CA CYS A 91 15.80 -0.08 -11.45
C CYS A 91 15.80 -1.55 -11.03
N GLU A 92 14.67 -1.97 -10.49
CA GLU A 92 14.42 -3.34 -10.05
C GLU A 92 13.23 -3.90 -10.80
N VAL A 93 13.45 -4.96 -11.56
CA VAL A 93 12.42 -5.61 -12.37
C VAL A 93 12.41 -7.09 -12.04
N ALA A 94 11.29 -7.57 -11.51
CA ALA A 94 11.04 -8.97 -11.26
C ALA A 94 9.98 -9.49 -12.24
N GLY A 95 10.19 -10.68 -12.79
CA GLY A 95 9.28 -11.26 -13.78
C GLY A 95 9.65 -12.68 -14.17
N ASN A 96 8.99 -13.21 -15.20
CA ASN A 96 9.40 -14.48 -15.81
C ASN A 96 9.66 -14.29 -17.29
N VAL A 97 10.52 -15.15 -17.82
CA VAL A 97 10.64 -15.32 -19.26
C VAL A 97 9.58 -16.32 -19.71
N VAL A 98 8.62 -15.85 -20.52
CA VAL A 98 7.52 -16.66 -21.05
C VAL A 98 7.71 -16.80 -22.54
N ASN A 99 7.85 -18.03 -23.04
CA ASN A 99 8.15 -18.33 -24.45
C ASN A 99 9.34 -17.52 -25.01
N GLY A 100 10.38 -17.33 -24.19
CA GLY A 100 11.59 -16.58 -24.58
C GLY A 100 11.49 -15.05 -24.46
N VAL A 101 10.37 -14.52 -23.98
CA VAL A 101 10.16 -13.06 -23.81
C VAL A 101 10.24 -12.70 -22.32
N TYR A 102 11.09 -11.75 -21.96
CA TYR A 102 11.14 -11.17 -20.61
C TYR A 102 9.89 -10.34 -20.36
N ILE A 103 9.02 -10.77 -19.44
CA ILE A 103 7.79 -10.07 -19.07
C ILE A 103 7.85 -9.68 -17.59
N ALA A 104 7.79 -8.37 -17.32
CA ALA A 104 7.80 -7.84 -15.97
C ALA A 104 6.48 -8.13 -15.24
N ALA A 105 6.57 -8.55 -13.98
CA ALA A 105 5.46 -8.56 -13.04
C ALA A 105 5.46 -7.32 -12.14
N ARG A 106 6.65 -6.77 -11.89
CA ARG A 106 6.86 -5.54 -11.12
C ARG A 106 8.02 -4.75 -11.68
N VAL A 107 7.92 -3.43 -11.56
CA VAL A 107 8.99 -2.49 -11.85
C VAL A 107 9.07 -1.52 -10.69
N SER A 108 10.26 -1.33 -10.12
CA SER A 108 10.53 -0.31 -9.10
C SER A 108 11.65 0.60 -9.57
N ILE A 109 11.53 1.90 -9.30
CA ILE A 109 12.57 2.89 -9.51
C ILE A 109 12.88 3.54 -8.16
N ALA A 110 14.14 3.48 -7.76
CA ALA A 110 14.63 4.02 -6.50
C ALA A 110 15.94 4.79 -6.69
N GLN A 111 16.37 5.55 -5.69
CA GLN A 111 17.74 6.07 -5.65
C GLN A 111 18.76 4.91 -5.75
N PRO A 112 20.02 5.16 -6.18
CA PRO A 112 21.03 4.12 -6.18
C PRO A 112 21.14 3.46 -4.79
N LEU A 113 21.29 2.13 -4.78
CA LEU A 113 21.36 1.33 -3.56
C LEU A 113 22.38 1.90 -2.57
N LEU A 114 22.07 1.82 -1.27
CA LEU A 114 22.90 2.29 -0.15
C LEU A 114 23.03 3.81 0.01
N ASN A 115 22.24 4.63 -0.69
CA ASN A 115 22.18 6.09 -0.47
C ASN A 115 21.39 6.53 0.79
N GLY A 116 21.23 5.65 1.78
CA GLY A 116 20.71 6.00 3.09
C GLY A 116 21.80 6.65 3.94
N THR A 117 21.46 7.70 4.67
CA THR A 117 22.45 8.39 5.50
C THR A 117 21.82 9.02 6.73
N SER A 118 22.66 9.46 7.65
CA SER A 118 22.23 10.03 8.91
C SER A 118 23.16 11.17 9.36
N GLY A 119 22.65 12.03 10.22
CA GLY A 119 23.44 13.13 10.74
C GLY A 119 22.70 14.01 11.73
N TYR A 120 23.48 14.79 12.47
CA TYR A 120 22.92 15.80 13.36
C TYR A 120 22.49 17.04 12.58
N VAL A 121 21.27 17.51 12.86
CA VAL A 121 20.76 18.79 12.40
C VAL A 121 21.55 19.91 13.06
N ASP A 122 22.14 20.77 12.23
CA ASP A 122 22.79 22.01 12.62
C ASP A 122 21.80 23.17 12.63
N LYS A 123 21.01 23.30 11.56
CA LYS A 123 20.04 24.37 11.39
C LYS A 123 18.82 23.92 10.60
N VAL A 124 17.65 24.36 11.02
CA VAL A 124 16.40 24.27 10.26
C VAL A 124 15.99 25.69 9.87
N SER A 125 15.65 25.89 8.60
CA SER A 125 15.27 27.21 8.06
C SER A 125 13.82 27.19 7.58
N PHE A 126 13.15 28.33 7.70
CA PHE A 126 11.76 28.49 7.28
C PHE A 126 11.53 28.36 5.77
N ASP A 127 12.59 28.35 4.96
CA ASP A 127 12.51 28.05 3.54
C ASP A 127 12.41 26.54 3.26
N GLY A 128 12.36 25.68 4.28
CA GLY A 128 12.30 24.22 4.15
C GLY A 128 13.66 23.50 4.16
N SER A 129 14.78 24.23 4.19
CA SER A 129 16.11 23.63 4.23
C SER A 129 16.47 23.15 5.64
N ILE A 130 17.06 21.96 5.71
CA ILE A 130 17.65 21.38 6.91
C ILE A 130 19.15 21.19 6.62
N LYS A 131 19.99 21.95 7.31
CA LYS A 131 21.44 21.82 7.23
C LYS A 131 21.95 20.87 8.29
N LEU A 132 22.73 19.88 7.87
CA LEU A 132 23.39 18.93 8.76
C LEU A 132 24.77 19.43 9.16
N LYS A 133 25.27 18.98 10.32
CA LYS A 133 26.64 19.29 10.78
C LYS A 133 27.74 18.79 9.84
N SER A 134 27.43 17.82 8.99
CA SER A 134 28.33 17.36 7.91
C SER A 134 28.51 18.40 6.79
N GLY A 135 27.70 19.46 6.76
CA GLY A 135 27.67 20.46 5.70
C GLY A 135 26.64 20.16 4.60
N VAL A 136 26.06 18.96 4.58
CA VAL A 136 24.99 18.57 3.63
C VAL A 136 23.70 19.32 3.95
N THR A 137 23.01 19.79 2.91
CA THR A 137 21.64 20.33 3.01
C THR A 137 20.65 19.31 2.48
N ILE A 138 19.60 19.08 3.26
CA ILE A 138 18.46 18.23 2.88
C ILE A 138 17.16 19.03 2.86
N ARG A 139 16.19 18.57 2.07
CA ARG A 139 14.88 19.20 1.91
C ARG A 139 13.80 18.16 1.68
N ILE A 140 12.67 18.29 2.36
CA ILE A 140 11.55 17.36 2.21
C ILE A 140 10.84 17.61 0.88
N ASN A 141 10.65 16.54 0.10
CA ASN A 141 9.87 16.55 -1.13
C ASN A 141 8.37 16.49 -0.83
N ASP A 142 7.82 17.62 -0.45
CA ASP A 142 6.46 17.72 0.09
C ASP A 142 5.59 18.57 -0.85
N PRO A 143 5.06 18.00 -1.95
CA PRO A 143 4.36 18.78 -2.97
C PRO A 143 3.05 19.42 -2.47
N ARG A 144 2.48 18.91 -1.37
CA ARG A 144 1.25 19.43 -0.75
C ARG A 144 1.53 20.35 0.44
N ALA A 145 2.80 20.58 0.77
CA ALA A 145 3.23 21.42 1.89
C ALA A 145 2.62 20.94 3.23
N ILE A 146 2.52 19.63 3.47
CA ILE A 146 2.06 19.06 4.74
C ILE A 146 3.13 19.15 5.82
N TYR A 147 4.35 18.71 5.52
CA TYR A 147 5.47 18.66 6.46
C TYR A 147 6.36 19.91 6.44
N SER A 148 6.32 20.72 5.39
CA SER A 148 7.23 21.85 5.16
C SER A 148 6.57 22.95 4.33
N VAL A 149 7.36 23.93 3.85
CA VAL A 149 6.89 24.95 2.87
C VAL A 149 6.58 24.37 1.48
N GLY A 150 6.98 23.14 1.24
CA GLY A 150 6.69 22.36 0.05
C GLY A 150 7.78 22.39 -1.01
N TYR A 151 7.79 21.34 -1.85
CA TYR A 151 8.72 21.16 -2.95
C TYR A 151 8.06 20.29 -4.03
N THR A 152 8.11 20.72 -5.29
CA THR A 152 7.33 20.11 -6.39
C THR A 152 8.18 19.67 -7.57
N SER A 153 9.49 19.92 -7.56
CA SER A 153 10.36 19.67 -8.72
C SER A 153 10.65 18.18 -8.94
N GLN A 154 10.30 17.30 -7.99
CA GLN A 154 10.50 15.86 -8.06
C GLN A 154 9.16 15.12 -7.83
N PRO A 155 8.33 14.93 -8.87
CA PRO A 155 6.93 14.53 -8.66
C PRO A 155 6.72 13.07 -8.22
N PHE A 156 7.72 12.18 -8.33
CA PHE A 156 7.56 10.75 -8.03
C PHE A 156 8.29 10.30 -6.74
N PHE A 157 9.26 11.07 -6.25
CA PHE A 157 10.00 10.77 -5.01
C PHE A 157 9.45 11.59 -3.84
N THR A 158 8.14 11.61 -3.67
CA THR A 158 7.47 12.50 -2.70
C THR A 158 7.48 11.88 -1.32
N ALA A 159 7.53 12.72 -0.28
CA ALA A 159 7.11 12.30 1.04
C ALA A 159 5.64 11.86 0.98
N ASP A 160 5.33 10.74 1.61
CA ASP A 160 3.95 10.28 1.75
C ASP A 160 3.24 11.20 2.74
N ASP A 161 2.17 11.87 2.27
CA ASP A 161 1.36 12.81 3.04
C ASP A 161 0.11 12.18 3.68
N VAL A 162 -0.15 10.91 3.38
CA VAL A 162 -1.24 10.11 3.97
C VAL A 162 -0.69 9.23 5.08
N ASN A 163 0.50 8.65 4.89
CA ASN A 163 1.19 7.84 5.87
C ASN A 163 2.46 8.58 6.28
N PRO A 164 2.63 8.96 7.57
CA PRO A 164 3.71 9.85 7.94
C PRO A 164 5.08 9.23 7.67
N SER A 165 5.71 9.73 6.62
CA SER A 165 7.08 9.38 6.18
C SER A 165 8.14 10.30 6.81
N ILE A 166 7.69 11.37 7.47
CA ILE A 166 8.51 12.31 8.23
C ILE A 166 8.10 12.17 9.70
N THR A 167 8.89 11.45 10.49
CA THR A 167 8.47 10.99 11.82
C THR A 167 9.54 11.09 12.88
N SER A 168 9.12 11.05 14.14
CA SER A 168 9.96 10.74 15.28
C SER A 168 10.23 9.23 15.34
N PHE A 169 11.08 8.79 16.25
CA PHE A 169 11.38 7.38 16.46
C PHE A 169 10.12 6.49 16.61
N SER A 170 9.10 6.99 17.30
CA SER A 170 7.83 6.30 17.58
C SER A 170 6.79 6.40 16.46
N GLY A 171 7.09 7.11 15.37
CA GLY A 171 6.15 7.35 14.27
C GLY A 171 5.33 8.63 14.40
N PHE A 172 5.50 9.42 15.47
CA PHE A 172 4.80 10.68 15.60
C PHE A 172 5.20 11.66 14.48
N PRO A 173 4.26 12.30 13.78
CA PRO A 173 4.55 13.20 12.66
C PRO A 173 5.47 14.37 13.03
N MET A 174 6.52 14.57 12.23
CA MET A 174 7.49 15.66 12.37
C MET A 174 7.39 16.63 11.20
N CYS A 175 7.86 17.86 11.39
CA CYS A 175 7.73 18.92 10.40
C CYS A 175 8.90 19.91 10.41
N VAL A 176 9.06 20.63 9.30
CA VAL A 176 9.90 21.82 9.18
C VAL A 176 8.99 23.05 9.30
N PRO A 177 9.20 23.91 10.32
CA PRO A 177 8.35 25.09 10.49
C PRO A 177 8.48 26.03 9.29
N ARG A 178 7.37 26.64 8.88
CA ARG A 178 7.30 27.58 7.75
C ARG A 178 7.53 29.04 8.17
N ASN A 179 7.40 29.32 9.46
CA ASN A 179 7.66 30.60 10.10
C ASN A 179 7.77 30.39 11.62
N ALA A 180 8.08 31.46 12.37
CA ALA A 180 8.30 31.40 13.82
C ALA A 180 7.06 31.00 14.64
N THR A 181 5.86 31.15 14.09
CA THR A 181 4.57 30.91 14.74
C THR A 181 3.71 29.96 13.90
N ASP A 182 4.33 28.94 13.31
CA ASP A 182 3.63 27.98 12.44
C ASP A 182 2.65 27.12 13.28
N PRO A 183 1.32 27.28 13.12
CA PRO A 183 0.35 26.56 13.92
C PRO A 183 0.31 25.06 13.60
N SER A 184 0.76 24.65 12.41
CA SER A 184 0.84 23.23 12.02
C SER A 184 2.16 22.59 12.44
N CYS A 185 3.14 23.40 12.87
CA CYS A 185 4.46 22.94 13.30
C CYS A 185 4.99 23.73 14.53
N PRO A 186 4.23 23.80 15.64
CA PRO A 186 4.54 24.71 16.73
C PRO A 186 5.65 24.16 17.63
N LEU A 187 6.59 25.04 18.02
CA LEU A 187 7.67 24.68 18.95
C LEU A 187 7.16 24.23 20.32
N SER A 188 5.94 24.63 20.71
CA SER A 188 5.29 24.16 21.95
C SER A 188 5.08 22.65 21.97
N ASN A 189 5.04 21.98 20.81
CA ASN A 189 4.93 20.53 20.73
C ASN A 189 6.31 19.82 20.85
N ARG A 190 7.37 20.58 21.13
CA ARG A 190 8.73 20.10 21.46
C ARG A 190 9.15 20.64 22.83
N PRO A 191 8.70 20.01 23.93
CA PRO A 191 9.03 20.43 25.28
C PRO A 191 10.52 20.21 25.57
N ASP A 192 11.03 20.91 26.59
CA ASP A 192 12.38 20.66 27.09
C ASP A 192 12.40 19.41 27.98
N VAL A 193 13.29 18.49 27.66
CA VAL A 193 13.62 17.28 28.40
C VAL A 193 15.02 17.44 28.98
N ALA A 194 15.11 17.75 30.27
CA ALA A 194 16.38 17.93 30.99
C ALA A 194 17.37 18.93 30.33
N GLY A 195 16.86 20.03 29.78
CA GLY A 195 17.66 21.07 29.14
C GLY A 195 17.98 20.82 27.66
N SER A 196 17.38 19.81 27.05
CA SER A 196 17.46 19.50 25.62
C SER A 196 16.05 19.37 25.02
N LYS A 197 15.91 19.46 23.70
CA LYS A 197 14.67 19.12 22.98
C LYS A 197 14.62 17.64 22.56
N GLN A 198 15.71 16.90 22.73
CA GLN A 198 15.84 15.48 22.38
C GLN A 198 15.48 14.57 23.55
N GLY A 199 15.17 13.30 23.26
CA GLY A 199 14.79 12.31 24.28
C GLY A 199 13.33 11.86 24.17
N THR A 200 12.82 11.30 25.27
CA THR A 200 11.47 10.72 25.35
C THR A 200 10.53 11.64 26.11
N PHE A 201 9.39 11.96 25.52
CA PHE A 201 8.34 12.77 26.15
C PHE A 201 6.96 12.44 25.59
N HIS A 202 5.92 12.82 26.32
CA HIS A 202 4.54 12.73 25.87
C HIS A 202 4.18 13.92 25.00
N ALA A 203 3.47 13.70 23.89
CA ALA A 203 3.03 14.77 23.00
C ALA A 203 2.18 15.81 23.76
N PRO A 204 2.59 17.09 23.80
CA PRO A 204 1.74 18.15 24.37
C PRO A 204 0.39 18.27 23.65
N ASP A 205 0.40 18.19 22.32
CA ASP A 205 -0.80 18.07 21.49
C ASP A 205 -0.61 16.91 20.49
N PRO A 206 -1.36 15.80 20.65
CA PRO A 206 -1.20 14.66 19.77
C PRO A 206 -1.81 14.88 18.39
N LEU A 207 -2.57 15.95 18.12
CA LEU A 207 -3.18 16.23 16.81
C LEU A 207 -2.34 17.14 15.92
N VAL A 208 -1.21 17.64 16.44
CA VAL A 208 -0.36 18.60 15.75
C VAL A 208 1.04 18.02 15.59
N MET A 209 1.71 18.27 14.46
CA MET A 209 3.07 17.79 14.24
C MET A 209 4.07 18.46 15.19
N ALA A 210 5.23 17.86 15.36
CA ALA A 210 6.30 18.42 16.18
C ALA A 210 7.50 18.88 15.33
N PRO A 211 8.07 20.08 15.55
CA PRO A 211 9.15 20.58 14.71
C PRO A 211 10.45 19.79 14.87
N ILE A 212 11.14 19.59 13.75
CA ILE A 212 12.56 19.25 13.71
C ILE A 212 13.35 20.47 14.17
N VAL A 213 14.33 20.27 15.05
CA VAL A 213 15.15 21.33 15.65
C VAL A 213 16.64 20.98 15.64
N THR A 214 17.50 21.97 15.89
CA THR A 214 18.94 21.75 16.07
C THR A 214 19.23 20.71 17.15
N GLY A 215 20.18 19.81 16.88
CA GLY A 215 20.55 18.71 17.77
C GLY A 215 19.80 17.40 17.50
N ASP A 216 18.75 17.42 16.67
CA ASP A 216 18.08 16.21 16.20
C ASP A 216 19.03 15.35 15.38
N PHE A 217 19.03 14.04 15.64
CA PHE A 217 19.73 13.06 14.82
C PHE A 217 18.72 12.48 13.84
N VAL A 218 18.94 12.74 12.57
CA VAL A 218 18.03 12.32 11.49
C VAL A 218 18.64 11.18 10.70
N GLU A 219 17.82 10.19 10.38
CA GLU A 219 18.06 9.16 9.38
C GLU A 219 17.13 9.43 8.21
N TYR A 220 17.63 9.43 6.98
CA TYR A 220 16.81 9.81 5.83
C TYR A 220 17.19 9.07 4.55
N SER A 221 16.20 9.03 3.65
CA SER A 221 16.33 8.52 2.29
C SER A 221 15.86 9.60 1.31
N GLY A 222 16.65 9.79 0.24
CA GLY A 222 16.39 10.84 -0.73
C GLY A 222 17.26 10.73 -1.98
N ILE A 223 17.06 11.68 -2.89
CA ILE A 223 17.75 11.77 -4.17
C ILE A 223 18.57 13.06 -4.24
N GLN A 224 19.75 13.00 -4.86
CA GLN A 224 20.58 14.20 -5.04
C GLN A 224 20.06 15.06 -6.18
N VAL A 225 19.80 16.34 -5.92
CA VAL A 225 19.32 17.31 -6.91
C VAL A 225 19.95 18.67 -6.61
N GLY A 226 20.70 19.23 -7.57
CA GLY A 226 21.21 20.60 -7.46
C GLY A 226 22.12 20.87 -6.25
N GLY A 227 22.80 19.84 -5.72
CA GLY A 227 23.66 19.95 -4.53
C GLY A 227 22.93 19.78 -3.18
N GLU A 228 21.61 19.60 -3.19
CA GLU A 228 20.81 19.20 -2.02
C GLU A 228 20.42 17.71 -2.12
N ILE A 229 20.01 17.14 -0.98
CA ILE A 229 19.31 15.85 -0.97
C ILE A 229 17.82 16.12 -0.76
N ILE A 230 17.03 15.72 -1.74
CA ILE A 230 15.58 15.82 -1.72
C ILE A 230 15.03 14.54 -1.09
N VAL A 231 14.54 14.64 0.14
CA VAL A 231 14.15 13.51 0.99
C VAL A 231 12.67 13.19 0.85
N TYR A 232 12.37 11.89 0.83
CA TYR A 232 11.01 11.37 0.80
C TYR A 232 10.67 10.57 2.07
N ASN A 233 11.68 10.23 2.88
CA ASN A 233 11.52 9.60 4.19
C ASN A 233 12.57 10.18 5.13
N LEU A 234 12.17 10.55 6.34
CA LEU A 234 13.02 11.09 7.39
C LEU A 234 12.53 10.65 8.76
N ILE A 235 13.45 10.16 9.58
CA ILE A 235 13.19 9.71 10.95
C ILE A 235 14.10 10.49 11.89
N VAL A 236 13.52 11.15 12.89
CA VAL A 236 14.26 11.76 13.99
C VAL A 236 14.48 10.70 15.07
N SER A 237 15.56 9.93 14.95
CA SER A 237 15.72 8.68 15.70
C SER A 237 16.13 8.86 17.17
N ASN A 238 16.63 10.05 17.55
CA ASN A 238 16.92 10.40 18.95
C ASN A 238 15.76 11.10 19.68
N VAL A 239 14.55 11.06 19.12
CA VAL A 239 13.34 11.65 19.69
C VAL A 239 12.23 10.61 19.70
N GLN A 240 11.69 10.31 20.87
CA GLN A 240 10.54 9.43 21.03
C GLN A 240 9.37 10.22 21.60
N ILE A 241 8.30 10.37 20.81
CA ILE A 241 7.09 11.09 21.21
C ILE A 241 5.99 10.08 21.46
N THR A 242 5.55 9.94 22.71
CA THR A 242 4.47 9.01 23.07
C THR A 242 3.11 9.71 23.07
N THR A 243 2.05 8.94 22.80
CA THR A 243 0.65 9.38 22.89
C THR A 243 -0.12 8.50 23.87
N THR A 244 -1.39 8.82 24.13
CA THR A 244 -2.26 8.03 24.99
C THR A 244 -3.64 8.02 24.37
N GLY A 245 -4.05 6.86 23.85
CA GLY A 245 -5.28 6.79 23.08
C GLY A 245 -5.09 7.28 21.66
N VAL A 246 -6.11 7.94 21.12
CA VAL A 246 -6.16 8.33 19.72
C VAL A 246 -5.90 9.83 19.57
N PRO A 247 -5.03 10.26 18.63
CA PRO A 247 -4.33 9.43 17.65
C PRO A 247 -3.14 8.67 18.24
N THR A 248 -2.98 7.44 17.76
CA THR A 248 -1.73 6.69 17.89
C THR A 248 -1.04 6.71 16.54
N TYR A 249 0.28 6.65 16.54
CA TYR A 249 1.09 6.71 15.35
C TYR A 249 1.96 5.49 15.24
N ILE A 250 2.23 5.07 14.01
CA ILE A 250 3.03 3.89 13.70
C ILE A 250 4.16 4.30 12.77
N ARG A 251 5.35 3.79 13.06
CA ARG A 251 6.48 3.76 12.13
C ARG A 251 6.78 2.31 11.78
N MET A 252 6.82 1.99 10.50
CA MET A 252 7.35 0.71 10.05
C MET A 252 8.84 0.83 9.79
N GLU A 253 9.59 -0.14 10.29
CA GLU A 253 11.01 -0.31 10.01
C GLU A 253 11.23 -1.24 8.83
N ASP A 254 10.46 -2.32 8.78
CA ASP A 254 10.64 -3.39 7.81
C ASP A 254 9.33 -4.12 7.52
N VAL A 255 9.09 -4.43 6.24
CA VAL A 255 8.00 -5.28 5.77
C VAL A 255 8.48 -6.16 4.63
N ASN A 256 8.73 -7.43 4.95
CA ASN A 256 9.10 -8.44 3.98
C ASN A 256 7.98 -9.46 3.87
N VAL A 257 7.63 -9.84 2.64
CA VAL A 257 6.58 -10.82 2.38
C VAL A 257 7.19 -12.04 1.70
N GLY A 258 7.18 -13.18 2.39
CA GLY A 258 7.58 -14.46 1.83
C GLY A 258 6.51 -14.98 0.87
N VAL A 259 6.92 -15.37 -0.32
CA VAL A 259 6.02 -15.98 -1.32
C VAL A 259 6.05 -17.49 -1.13
N TRP A 260 4.88 -18.12 -1.10
CA TRP A 260 4.72 -19.55 -0.94
C TRP A 260 5.03 -20.28 -2.24
N ALA A 261 5.66 -21.46 -2.14
CA ALA A 261 5.88 -22.38 -3.24
C ALA A 261 5.16 -23.72 -3.00
N ALA A 262 4.64 -24.31 -4.07
CA ALA A 262 4.06 -25.65 -4.03
C ALA A 262 5.11 -26.75 -3.82
N ASP A 263 6.32 -26.54 -4.32
CA ASP A 263 7.42 -27.50 -4.23
C ASP A 263 8.22 -27.30 -2.93
N THR A 264 7.58 -27.54 -1.79
CA THR A 264 8.21 -27.38 -0.47
C THR A 264 9.31 -28.40 -0.18
N ALA A 265 9.53 -29.38 -1.06
CA ALA A 265 10.62 -30.35 -0.93
C ALA A 265 11.93 -29.80 -1.49
N ASN A 266 11.86 -28.97 -2.53
CA ASN A 266 13.03 -28.45 -3.24
C ASN A 266 13.16 -26.92 -3.17
N GLN A 267 12.19 -26.23 -2.56
CA GLN A 267 12.21 -24.78 -2.40
C GLN A 267 12.06 -24.38 -0.94
N GLU A 268 12.90 -23.43 -0.52
CA GLU A 268 12.80 -22.75 0.76
C GLU A 268 11.89 -21.52 0.65
N ILE A 269 10.99 -21.37 1.62
CA ILE A 269 10.04 -20.26 1.68
C ILE A 269 10.49 -19.30 2.78
N ALA A 270 10.78 -18.05 2.41
CA ALA A 270 11.13 -17.01 3.36
C ALA A 270 9.97 -16.68 4.32
N GLN A 271 10.32 -16.12 5.47
CA GLN A 271 9.32 -15.64 6.42
C GLN A 271 8.76 -14.28 5.96
N THR A 272 7.44 -14.13 6.11
CA THR A 272 6.79 -12.83 6.13
C THR A 272 7.06 -12.18 7.48
N ARG A 273 7.57 -10.94 7.45
CA ARG A 273 8.01 -10.18 8.61
C ARG A 273 7.44 -8.77 8.56
N PHE A 274 6.90 -8.32 9.69
CA PHE A 274 6.53 -6.92 9.93
C PHE A 274 7.22 -6.45 11.20
N VAL A 275 8.00 -5.38 11.10
CA VAL A 275 8.67 -4.73 12.23
C VAL A 275 8.27 -3.27 12.28
N GLY A 276 7.76 -2.83 13.42
CA GLY A 276 7.39 -1.44 13.60
C GLY A 276 7.42 -0.98 15.05
N TYR A 277 7.14 0.31 15.22
CA TYR A 277 7.10 1.02 16.49
C TYR A 277 5.80 1.80 16.57
N THR A 278 5.29 2.00 17.78
CA THR A 278 4.07 2.77 18.03
C THR A 278 4.27 3.86 19.08
N SER A 279 3.57 4.98 18.93
CA SER A 279 3.56 6.05 19.94
C SER A 279 2.79 5.68 21.20
N ASP A 280 1.92 4.67 21.17
CA ASP A 280 1.17 4.16 22.31
C ASP A 280 1.11 2.62 22.30
N SER A 281 1.43 2.02 23.44
CA SER A 281 1.42 0.57 23.68
C SER A 281 0.36 0.13 24.69
N SER A 282 -0.50 1.06 25.11
CA SER A 282 -1.58 0.85 26.07
C SER A 282 -2.64 -0.11 25.54
N ALA A 283 -3.41 -0.73 26.45
CA ALA A 283 -4.40 -1.76 26.12
C ALA A 283 -5.52 -1.29 25.17
N ASN A 284 -5.74 0.01 25.01
CA ASN A 284 -6.72 0.59 24.10
C ASN A 284 -6.30 0.57 22.62
N VAL A 285 -5.02 0.38 22.32
CA VAL A 285 -4.45 0.36 20.95
C VAL A 285 -3.66 -0.93 20.66
N ASN A 286 -3.65 -1.85 21.63
CA ASN A 286 -2.92 -3.11 21.61
C ASN A 286 -3.96 -4.26 21.70
N PRO A 287 -3.97 -5.24 20.78
CA PRO A 287 -2.98 -5.53 19.74
C PRO A 287 -3.06 -4.61 18.51
N ILE A 288 -1.90 -4.39 17.90
CA ILE A 288 -1.77 -3.77 16.57
C ILE A 288 -2.35 -4.72 15.52
N LYS A 289 -3.24 -4.24 14.67
CA LYS A 289 -3.83 -5.05 13.59
C LYS A 289 -3.10 -4.84 12.27
N ILE A 290 -2.89 -5.91 11.52
CA ILE A 290 -2.29 -5.90 10.18
C ILE A 290 -3.33 -6.41 9.19
N TYR A 291 -3.58 -5.65 8.13
CA TYR A 291 -4.51 -5.97 7.05
C TYR A 291 -3.79 -5.96 5.70
N ALA A 292 -4.18 -6.87 4.82
CA ALA A 292 -3.87 -6.83 3.41
C ALA A 292 -4.98 -6.05 2.68
N ILE A 293 -4.60 -5.10 1.83
CA ILE A 293 -5.57 -4.31 1.05
C ILE A 293 -5.89 -5.05 -0.25
N GLU A 294 -7.14 -5.43 -0.43
CA GLU A 294 -7.65 -6.03 -1.66
C GLU A 294 -8.51 -5.05 -2.44
N TYR A 295 -8.44 -5.12 -3.77
CA TYR A 295 -9.16 -4.22 -4.67
C TYR A 295 -10.31 -4.98 -5.35
N ASP A 296 -11.49 -4.36 -5.38
CA ASP A 296 -12.56 -4.80 -6.27
C ASP A 296 -12.13 -4.54 -7.73
N PRO A 297 -12.10 -5.57 -8.59
CA PRO A 297 -11.57 -5.45 -9.95
C PRO A 297 -12.43 -4.62 -10.90
N CYS A 298 -13.63 -4.20 -10.50
CA CYS A 298 -14.53 -3.40 -11.31
C CYS A 298 -14.72 -1.98 -10.78
N THR A 299 -14.73 -1.79 -9.46
CA THR A 299 -14.98 -0.48 -8.84
C THR A 299 -13.71 0.17 -8.31
N GLY A 300 -12.67 -0.61 -8.04
CA GLY A 300 -11.45 -0.15 -7.35
C GLY A 300 -11.63 0.09 -5.86
N GLU A 301 -12.80 -0.26 -5.31
CA GLU A 301 -13.04 -0.17 -3.87
C GLU A 301 -12.13 -1.14 -3.11
N CYS A 302 -11.58 -0.65 -2.00
CA CYS A 302 -10.65 -1.41 -1.19
C CYS A 302 -11.36 -2.14 -0.06
N VAL A 303 -10.96 -3.39 0.19
CA VAL A 303 -11.42 -4.20 1.32
C VAL A 303 -10.21 -4.69 2.10
N ASP A 304 -10.26 -4.50 3.41
CA ASP A 304 -9.23 -5.00 4.32
C ASP A 304 -9.48 -6.47 4.65
N ARG A 305 -8.46 -7.30 4.43
CA ARG A 305 -8.40 -8.67 4.95
C ARG A 305 -7.43 -8.73 6.12
N GLU A 306 -7.92 -9.07 7.30
CA GLU A 306 -7.07 -9.20 8.49
C GLU A 306 -6.04 -10.32 8.29
N ILE A 307 -4.77 -9.99 8.54
CA ILE A 307 -3.63 -10.91 8.48
C ILE A 307 -3.22 -11.32 9.89
N ALA A 308 -3.15 -10.36 10.81
CA ALA A 308 -2.66 -10.61 12.15
C ALA A 308 -3.12 -9.56 13.18
N ALA A 309 -3.06 -9.98 14.45
CA ALA A 309 -3.14 -9.13 15.62
C ALA A 309 -1.88 -9.33 16.46
N VAL A 310 -1.10 -8.27 16.65
CA VAL A 310 0.26 -8.33 17.20
C VAL A 310 0.29 -7.54 18.51
N ASN A 311 0.63 -8.22 19.60
CA ASN A 311 0.78 -7.54 20.88
C ASN A 311 2.08 -6.71 20.89
N VAL A 312 2.01 -5.49 21.39
CA VAL A 312 3.21 -4.72 21.75
C VAL A 312 3.65 -5.18 23.14
N PRO A 313 4.86 -5.74 23.32
CA PRO A 313 5.32 -6.16 24.63
C PRO A 313 5.41 -4.95 25.57
N ASN A 314 4.71 -5.01 26.71
CA ASN A 314 4.61 -3.93 27.71
C ASN A 314 5.95 -3.58 28.40
N THR A 315 7.01 -4.32 28.13
CA THR A 315 8.37 -4.09 28.64
C THR A 315 9.29 -3.38 27.64
N SER A 316 8.85 -3.16 26.41
CA SER A 316 9.68 -2.57 25.36
C SER A 316 9.70 -1.05 25.47
N ALA A 317 10.83 -0.47 25.89
CA ALA A 317 11.01 0.98 25.97
C ALA A 317 10.78 1.70 24.62
N ARG A 318 10.96 0.98 23.51
CA ARG A 318 10.79 1.48 22.14
C ARG A 318 9.36 1.31 21.61
N ASN A 319 8.45 0.68 22.36
CA ASN A 319 7.13 0.27 21.86
C ASN A 319 7.21 -0.51 20.53
N LYS A 320 8.21 -1.39 20.41
CA LYS A 320 8.42 -2.22 19.22
C LYS A 320 7.37 -3.34 19.15
N PHE A 321 6.80 -3.59 17.98
CA PHE A 321 6.07 -4.81 17.66
C PHE A 321 6.76 -5.57 16.52
N GLU A 322 6.60 -6.89 16.54
CA GLU A 322 7.16 -7.76 15.52
C GLU A 322 6.19 -8.92 15.25
N TYR A 323 5.94 -9.16 13.97
CA TYR A 323 5.15 -10.30 13.49
C TYR A 323 5.94 -11.07 12.46
N LEU A 324 6.02 -12.38 12.65
CA LEU A 324 6.77 -13.32 11.84
C LEU A 324 5.87 -14.51 11.54
N ILE A 325 5.72 -14.86 10.27
CA ILE A 325 5.00 -16.06 9.84
C ILE A 325 5.63 -16.62 8.57
N THR A 326 5.78 -17.93 8.48
CA THR A 326 6.11 -18.58 7.20
C THR A 326 4.86 -18.61 6.33
N ALA A 327 4.99 -18.22 5.05
CA ALA A 327 3.85 -18.08 4.16
C ALA A 327 3.00 -19.36 4.11
N PRO A 328 1.69 -19.30 4.45
CA PRO A 328 0.83 -20.47 4.45
C PRO A 328 0.49 -20.89 3.01
N GLN A 329 0.12 -22.16 2.84
CA GLN A 329 -0.38 -22.67 1.57
C GLN A 329 -1.59 -21.85 1.11
N ASN A 330 -1.60 -21.48 -0.18
CA ASN A 330 -2.66 -20.71 -0.83
C ASN A 330 -2.81 -19.24 -0.38
N ASP A 331 -1.80 -18.64 0.24
CA ASP A 331 -1.86 -17.23 0.61
C ASP A 331 -2.12 -16.32 -0.61
N GLN A 332 -2.74 -15.17 -0.37
CA GLN A 332 -3.03 -14.15 -1.37
C GLN A 332 -2.23 -12.89 -1.03
N TYR A 333 -1.44 -12.42 -1.99
CA TYR A 333 -0.56 -11.28 -1.80
C TYR A 333 -1.24 -10.00 -2.26
N ALA A 334 -1.41 -9.07 -1.32
CA ALA A 334 -1.86 -7.72 -1.61
C ALA A 334 -0.70 -6.85 -2.11
N ARG A 335 -1.02 -5.77 -2.83
CA ARG A 335 -0.02 -4.77 -3.25
C ARG A 335 0.51 -3.99 -2.05
N GLU A 336 -0.39 -3.63 -1.14
CA GLU A 336 -0.19 -2.77 0.02
C GLU A 336 -0.79 -3.41 1.28
N TYR A 337 -0.24 -3.06 2.44
CA TYR A 337 -0.71 -3.50 3.74
C TYR A 337 -1.01 -2.30 4.62
N ARG A 338 -2.06 -2.43 5.42
CA ARG A 338 -2.53 -1.43 6.39
C ARG A 338 -2.27 -1.92 7.81
N ILE A 339 -1.67 -1.07 8.62
CA ILE A 339 -1.39 -1.32 10.02
C ILE A 339 -2.25 -0.36 10.85
N VAL A 340 -3.16 -0.93 11.65
CA VAL A 340 -4.15 -0.18 12.43
C VAL A 340 -3.78 -0.23 13.91
N ALA A 341 -3.14 0.85 14.34
CA ALA A 341 -3.42 1.52 15.62
C ALA A 341 -3.54 3.04 15.43
N GLY A 342 -3.38 3.52 14.20
CA GLY A 342 -3.18 4.91 13.81
C GLY A 342 -3.25 5.15 12.31
N GLN A 343 -3.77 4.15 11.59
CA GLN A 343 -3.82 4.07 10.13
C GLN A 343 -2.50 4.41 9.43
N TYR A 344 -1.60 3.44 9.37
CA TYR A 344 -0.43 3.52 8.51
C TYR A 344 -0.55 2.49 7.39
N VAL A 345 -0.54 2.95 6.14
CA VAL A 345 -0.46 2.12 4.94
C VAL A 345 0.95 2.24 4.38
N MET A 346 1.55 1.11 3.98
CA MET A 346 2.78 1.18 3.19
C MET A 346 2.77 0.20 2.03
N PRO A 347 3.47 0.54 0.93
CA PRO A 347 3.82 -0.45 -0.06
C PRO A 347 4.75 -1.50 0.57
N VAL A 348 4.63 -2.74 0.12
CA VAL A 348 5.56 -3.81 0.53
C VAL A 348 6.96 -3.50 -0.01
N SER A 349 7.94 -3.36 0.88
CA SER A 349 9.34 -3.07 0.51
C SER A 349 9.98 -4.23 -0.25
N GLU A 350 9.65 -5.48 0.11
CA GLU A 350 10.24 -6.65 -0.54
C GLU A 350 9.26 -7.83 -0.59
N ARG A 351 9.23 -8.53 -1.72
CA ARG A 351 8.60 -9.87 -1.79
C ARG A 351 9.68 -10.86 -2.14
N ILE A 352 9.93 -11.79 -1.23
CA ILE A 352 11.00 -12.76 -1.34
C ILE A 352 10.40 -14.00 -1.99
N GLN A 353 10.90 -14.30 -3.20
CA GLN A 353 10.47 -15.47 -3.95
C GLN A 353 11.09 -16.74 -3.33
N PRO A 354 10.46 -17.91 -3.50
CA PRO A 354 11.02 -19.16 -3.00
C PRO A 354 12.37 -19.44 -3.66
N GLU A 355 13.36 -19.84 -2.86
CA GLU A 355 14.70 -20.17 -3.35
C GLU A 355 14.84 -21.67 -3.52
N ASP A 356 15.39 -22.12 -4.65
CA ASP A 356 15.70 -23.54 -4.86
C ASP A 356 16.84 -23.98 -3.92
N ASN A 357 16.55 -24.92 -3.03
CA ASN A 357 17.51 -25.43 -2.04
C ASN A 357 18.28 -26.68 -2.53
N VAL A 358 18.03 -27.11 -3.77
CA VAL A 358 18.72 -28.23 -4.43
C VAL A 358 19.68 -27.68 -5.50
N PRO A 359 21.00 -27.68 -5.26
CA PRO A 359 21.98 -27.19 -6.23
C PRO A 359 21.89 -27.92 -7.57
N GLY A 360 21.99 -27.16 -8.66
CA GLY A 360 22.01 -27.69 -10.04
C GLY A 360 20.62 -27.95 -10.64
N ARG A 361 19.54 -27.77 -9.87
CA ARG A 361 18.18 -27.78 -10.40
C ARG A 361 17.93 -26.54 -11.28
N PRO A 362 17.18 -26.65 -12.40
CA PRO A 362 16.69 -25.48 -13.10
C PRO A 362 15.82 -24.61 -12.18
N PRO A 363 15.95 -23.28 -12.24
CA PRO A 363 15.19 -22.39 -11.38
C PRO A 363 13.69 -22.48 -11.68
N ALA A 364 12.88 -22.57 -10.64
CA ALA A 364 11.42 -22.51 -10.79
C ALA A 364 10.96 -21.07 -11.13
N PRO A 365 9.95 -20.89 -12.00
CA PRO A 365 9.41 -19.56 -12.27
C PRO A 365 8.82 -18.94 -11.00
N HIS A 366 8.88 -17.62 -10.89
CA HIS A 366 8.19 -16.89 -9.84
C HIS A 366 6.68 -17.13 -9.95
N ASP A 367 6.01 -17.28 -8.80
CA ASP A 367 4.57 -17.50 -8.76
C ASP A 367 3.80 -16.18 -8.57
N PHE A 368 3.32 -15.62 -9.69
CA PHE A 368 2.53 -14.39 -9.69
C PHE A 368 1.02 -14.67 -9.64
N ARG A 369 0.57 -15.94 -9.72
CA ARG A 369 -0.86 -16.30 -9.74
C ARG A 369 -1.60 -15.90 -8.46
N ARG A 370 -0.86 -15.73 -7.36
CA ARG A 370 -1.38 -15.37 -6.03
C ARG A 370 -1.38 -13.87 -5.74
N TYR A 371 -0.98 -13.07 -6.71
CA TYR A 371 -0.93 -11.63 -6.59
C TYR A 371 -2.24 -11.08 -7.14
N SER A 372 -3.23 -10.90 -6.26
CA SER A 372 -4.59 -10.54 -6.67
C SER A 372 -4.63 -9.26 -7.48
N PHE A 373 -3.78 -8.29 -7.16
CA PHE A 373 -3.64 -7.03 -7.91
C PHE A 373 -3.04 -7.21 -9.32
N LEU A 374 -2.32 -8.30 -9.59
CA LEU A 374 -1.80 -8.63 -10.93
C LEU A 374 -2.78 -9.48 -11.74
N THR A 375 -3.47 -10.42 -11.09
CA THR A 375 -4.41 -11.36 -11.75
C THR A 375 -5.82 -10.82 -11.89
N LYS A 376 -6.22 -9.86 -11.05
CA LYS A 376 -7.53 -9.20 -11.09
C LYS A 376 -7.47 -7.74 -11.53
N GLY A 377 -6.34 -7.08 -11.33
CA GLY A 377 -6.20 -5.64 -11.51
C GLY A 377 -6.55 -4.85 -10.24
N LEU A 378 -6.60 -3.53 -10.40
CA LEU A 378 -6.85 -2.56 -9.32
C LEU A 378 -8.26 -1.94 -9.41
N GLY A 379 -9.05 -2.30 -10.43
CA GLY A 379 -10.37 -1.73 -10.64
C GLY A 379 -10.33 -0.30 -11.18
N ARG A 380 -11.39 0.48 -10.93
CA ARG A 380 -11.50 1.85 -11.43
C ARG A 380 -10.78 2.82 -10.50
N ASP A 381 -10.02 3.74 -11.08
CA ASP A 381 -9.47 4.86 -10.33
C ASP A 381 -10.51 5.98 -10.10
N SER A 382 -10.07 7.06 -9.45
CA SER A 382 -10.92 8.20 -9.07
C SER A 382 -11.52 8.96 -10.26
N ILE A 383 -11.00 8.78 -11.48
CA ILE A 383 -11.54 9.38 -12.71
C ILE A 383 -12.25 8.34 -13.59
N GLY A 384 -12.46 7.12 -13.08
CA GLY A 384 -13.23 6.05 -13.71
C GLY A 384 -12.44 5.17 -14.69
N GLN A 385 -11.12 5.35 -14.81
CA GLN A 385 -10.29 4.53 -15.70
C GLN A 385 -10.04 3.16 -15.07
N LEU A 386 -10.20 2.09 -15.87
CA LEU A 386 -10.17 0.71 -15.40
C LEU A 386 -8.80 0.07 -15.53
N TRP A 387 -8.15 -0.21 -14.40
CA TRP A 387 -6.88 -0.93 -14.30
C TRP A 387 -7.14 -2.43 -14.14
N GLY A 388 -7.04 -3.17 -15.25
CA GLY A 388 -7.27 -4.62 -15.30
C GLY A 388 -6.05 -5.46 -14.90
N PRO A 389 -6.11 -6.79 -15.11
CA PRO A 389 -4.96 -7.68 -14.91
C PRO A 389 -3.84 -7.36 -15.89
N LEU A 390 -2.63 -7.83 -15.59
CA LEU A 390 -1.50 -7.65 -16.48
C LEU A 390 -1.72 -8.37 -17.81
N ASP A 391 -1.41 -7.68 -18.92
CA ASP A 391 -1.52 -8.19 -20.29
C ASP A 391 -0.31 -7.74 -21.14
N PRO A 392 0.57 -8.67 -21.58
CA PRO A 392 0.55 -10.11 -21.30
C PRO A 392 0.87 -10.43 -19.84
N PHE A 393 0.34 -11.53 -19.31
CA PHE A 393 0.65 -11.96 -17.94
C PHE A 393 2.04 -12.61 -17.86
N PRO A 394 2.85 -12.32 -16.82
CA PRO A 394 4.22 -12.82 -16.69
C PRO A 394 4.30 -14.29 -16.24
N GLN A 395 3.32 -15.13 -16.61
CA GLN A 395 3.29 -16.55 -16.25
C GLN A 395 2.25 -17.32 -17.08
N THR A 396 2.62 -18.51 -17.54
CA THR A 396 1.73 -19.43 -18.23
C THR A 396 0.72 -20.07 -17.26
N GLY A 397 -0.50 -20.27 -17.72
CA GLY A 397 -1.56 -20.98 -16.98
C GLY A 397 -2.19 -20.20 -15.84
N ALA A 398 -1.97 -18.88 -15.77
CA ALA A 398 -2.66 -18.02 -14.80
C ALA A 398 -4.12 -17.78 -15.22
N THR A 399 -5.03 -17.85 -14.26
CA THR A 399 -6.43 -17.44 -14.46
C THR A 399 -6.54 -15.94 -14.20
N LEU A 400 -6.93 -15.17 -15.21
CA LEU A 400 -7.08 -13.73 -15.12
C LEU A 400 -8.55 -13.34 -14.96
N PHE A 401 -8.80 -12.24 -14.26
CA PHE A 401 -10.13 -11.65 -14.20
C PHE A 401 -10.54 -11.12 -15.58
N ASP A 402 -11.82 -11.27 -15.90
CA ASP A 402 -12.39 -10.80 -17.16
C ASP A 402 -13.08 -9.45 -16.94
N ASN A 403 -12.40 -8.37 -17.33
CA ASN A 403 -12.90 -7.00 -17.19
C ASN A 403 -14.18 -6.72 -17.99
N SER A 404 -14.56 -7.57 -18.95
CA SER A 404 -15.85 -7.42 -19.66
C SER A 404 -17.05 -7.62 -18.73
N LYS A 405 -16.84 -8.22 -17.55
CA LYS A 405 -17.85 -8.39 -16.50
C LYS A 405 -18.14 -7.12 -15.71
N CYS A 406 -17.33 -6.08 -15.87
CA CYS A 406 -17.53 -4.81 -15.18
C CYS A 406 -18.59 -3.96 -15.89
N ALA A 407 -19.50 -3.38 -15.12
CA ALA A 407 -20.51 -2.46 -15.67
C ALA A 407 -19.82 -1.24 -16.35
N PRO A 408 -20.37 -0.72 -17.47
CA PRO A 408 -19.90 0.51 -18.09
C PRO A 408 -20.00 1.70 -17.12
N VAL A 409 -19.11 2.68 -17.25
CA VAL A 409 -19.19 3.90 -16.44
C VAL A 409 -20.44 4.68 -16.84
N THR A 410 -21.38 4.87 -15.90
CA THR A 410 -22.50 5.80 -16.04
C THR A 410 -22.01 7.22 -15.70
N GLY A 411 -21.27 7.88 -16.59
CA GLY A 411 -20.88 9.29 -16.42
C GLY A 411 -19.77 9.80 -17.35
N ASN A 412 -19.94 11.03 -17.87
CA ASN A 412 -19.02 11.74 -18.77
C ASN A 412 -17.74 12.26 -18.07
N GLY A 413 -16.87 11.37 -17.61
CA GLY A 413 -15.55 11.76 -17.11
C GLY A 413 -14.55 12.02 -18.23
N THR A 414 -14.55 13.22 -18.83
CA THR A 414 -13.43 13.70 -19.67
C THR A 414 -12.35 14.31 -18.78
N GLY A 415 -11.56 13.45 -18.13
CA GLY A 415 -10.45 13.88 -17.27
C GLY A 415 -9.09 13.66 -17.93
N THR A 416 -8.48 14.71 -18.49
CA THR A 416 -7.02 14.78 -18.69
C THR A 416 -6.37 15.08 -17.33
N GLY A 417 -6.23 14.05 -16.50
CA GLY A 417 -5.58 14.16 -15.19
C GLY A 417 -4.06 14.10 -15.32
N THR A 418 -3.41 15.25 -15.15
CA THR A 418 -1.98 15.35 -14.85
C THR A 418 -1.69 14.73 -13.48
N GLY A 419 -0.58 14.00 -13.37
CA GLY A 419 -0.13 13.29 -12.17
C GLY A 419 -0.42 14.04 -10.87
N LYS A 420 -1.11 13.35 -9.96
CA LYS A 420 -1.24 13.76 -8.57
C LYS A 420 -1.00 12.53 -7.68
N ALA A 421 -0.45 12.83 -6.50
CA ALA A 421 -0.11 11.97 -5.37
C ALA A 421 -1.10 10.80 -5.13
N PRO A 422 -0.69 9.74 -4.40
CA PRO A 422 -1.46 8.50 -4.26
C PRO A 422 -2.93 8.78 -4.03
N VAL A 423 -3.78 8.16 -4.85
CA VAL A 423 -5.21 8.11 -4.55
C VAL A 423 -5.31 7.36 -3.23
N ALA A 424 -5.69 8.06 -2.15
CA ALA A 424 -6.02 7.41 -0.89
C ALA A 424 -7.01 6.28 -1.22
N PRO A 425 -6.73 5.03 -0.81
CA PRO A 425 -7.59 3.92 -1.19
C PRO A 425 -9.00 4.22 -0.67
N LYS A 426 -10.01 4.17 -1.54
CA LYS A 426 -11.40 4.36 -1.10
C LYS A 426 -11.88 3.03 -0.54
N TYR A 427 -11.90 2.92 0.79
CA TYR A 427 -12.34 1.71 1.46
C TYR A 427 -13.85 1.57 1.36
N LYS A 428 -14.31 0.33 1.14
CA LYS A 428 -15.71 0.01 1.33
C LYS A 428 -16.03 0.18 2.81
N ASP A 429 -16.91 1.12 3.09
CA ASP A 429 -17.38 1.34 4.44
C ASP A 429 -18.35 0.22 4.86
N VAL A 430 -17.93 -0.57 5.84
CA VAL A 430 -18.66 -1.69 6.45
C VAL A 430 -19.16 -1.23 7.82
N VAL A 431 -20.48 -1.34 8.01
CA VAL A 431 -21.14 -0.98 9.26
C VAL A 431 -21.51 -2.25 10.02
N THR A 432 -21.19 -2.30 11.30
CA THR A 432 -21.58 -3.37 12.23
C THR A 432 -22.32 -2.77 13.41
N MET A 433 -23.47 -3.33 13.79
CA MET A 433 -24.14 -2.97 15.04
C MET A 433 -23.54 -3.79 16.17
N THR A 434 -22.77 -3.13 17.03
CA THR A 434 -21.97 -3.77 18.08
C THR A 434 -22.73 -3.88 19.39
N ALA A 435 -23.72 -3.01 19.62
CA ALA A 435 -24.63 -3.13 20.74
C ALA A 435 -26.04 -2.66 20.38
N TYR A 436 -27.02 -3.36 20.93
CA TYR A 436 -28.42 -2.98 20.87
C TYR A 436 -29.06 -3.27 22.23
N SER A 437 -29.79 -2.31 22.79
CA SER A 437 -30.70 -2.56 23.89
C SER A 437 -31.97 -1.74 23.76
N TRP A 438 -33.10 -2.38 24.06
CA TRP A 438 -34.35 -1.69 24.32
C TRP A 438 -34.90 -2.16 25.66
N VAL A 439 -35.14 -1.23 26.57
CA VAL A 439 -35.67 -1.53 27.90
C VAL A 439 -36.95 -0.75 28.13
N ASN A 440 -37.92 -1.36 28.82
CA ASN A 440 -39.25 -0.78 29.02
C ASN A 440 -39.31 0.25 30.18
N SER A 441 -38.17 0.79 30.60
CA SER A 441 -38.11 1.87 31.60
C SER A 441 -38.39 3.23 30.95
N GLU A 442 -39.06 4.12 31.69
CA GLU A 442 -39.34 5.52 31.27
C GLU A 442 -40.05 5.67 29.91
N GLY A 443 -40.99 4.77 29.58
CA GLY A 443 -41.71 4.79 28.30
C GLY A 443 -40.94 4.18 27.12
N GLY A 444 -39.85 3.48 27.41
CA GLY A 444 -39.01 2.77 26.45
C GLY A 444 -37.72 3.54 26.16
N THR A 445 -36.58 2.90 26.45
CA THR A 445 -35.25 3.47 26.16
C THR A 445 -34.57 2.61 25.11
N LEU A 446 -34.17 3.23 24.00
CA LEU A 446 -33.41 2.60 22.92
C LEU A 446 -31.95 3.10 22.97
N SER A 447 -31.01 2.16 23.09
CA SER A 447 -29.57 2.42 22.99
C SER A 447 -28.96 1.54 21.90
N VAL A 448 -28.20 2.14 21.00
CA VAL A 448 -27.58 1.44 19.88
C VAL A 448 -26.18 1.97 19.64
N ASP A 449 -25.22 1.05 19.53
CA ASP A 449 -23.85 1.34 19.14
C ASP A 449 -23.57 0.70 17.79
N CYS A 450 -23.03 1.49 16.86
CA CYS A 450 -22.69 1.07 15.52
C CYS A 450 -21.27 1.49 15.16
N GLN A 451 -20.54 0.58 14.52
CA GLN A 451 -19.14 0.68 14.20
C GLN A 451 -18.97 0.70 12.68
N SER A 452 -18.33 1.74 12.16
CA SER A 452 -17.82 1.81 10.80
C SER A 452 -16.34 1.42 10.78
N ASN A 453 -15.89 0.73 9.75
CA ASN A 453 -14.45 0.48 9.49
C ASN A 453 -13.74 1.68 8.83
N SER A 454 -14.49 2.67 8.34
CA SER A 454 -13.98 3.88 7.73
C SER A 454 -13.81 4.95 8.80
N THR A 455 -12.73 4.87 9.57
CA THR A 455 -12.52 5.74 10.75
C THR A 455 -11.95 7.12 10.41
N ASP A 456 -11.64 7.37 9.15
CA ASP A 456 -10.86 8.48 8.60
C ASP A 456 -11.52 9.24 7.46
N ASP A 457 -12.67 8.76 6.97
CA ASP A 457 -13.43 9.50 5.97
C ASP A 457 -14.40 10.46 6.69
N ASN A 458 -14.12 11.75 6.56
CA ASN A 458 -14.92 12.84 7.12
C ASN A 458 -16.35 12.88 6.57
N ALA A 459 -16.64 12.15 5.49
CA ALA A 459 -17.98 11.98 4.95
C ALA A 459 -18.78 10.86 5.65
N VAL A 460 -18.18 10.05 6.54
CA VAL A 460 -18.94 9.10 7.37
C VAL A 460 -19.91 9.86 8.27
N SER A 461 -21.19 9.80 7.92
CA SER A 461 -22.29 10.31 8.73
C SER A 461 -23.26 9.17 9.06
N MET A 462 -23.21 8.65 10.29
CA MET A 462 -24.06 7.51 10.67
C MET A 462 -25.48 7.96 11.03
N LYS A 463 -26.48 7.28 10.47
CA LYS A 463 -27.89 7.45 10.81
C LYS A 463 -28.46 6.14 11.34
N ILE A 464 -29.25 6.22 12.41
CA ILE A 464 -30.10 5.13 12.86
C ILE A 464 -31.49 5.29 12.27
N SER A 465 -32.09 4.19 11.84
CA SER A 465 -33.52 4.11 11.50
C SER A 465 -34.17 2.98 12.27
N TYR A 466 -35.36 3.20 12.83
CA TYR A 466 -36.13 2.17 13.51
C TYR A 466 -37.62 2.36 13.25
N THR A 467 -38.37 1.26 13.20
CA THR A 467 -39.82 1.28 13.01
C THR A 467 -40.51 0.73 14.24
N ASN A 468 -41.50 1.46 14.74
CA ASN A 468 -42.38 0.99 15.79
C ASN A 468 -43.84 1.28 15.40
N LYS A 469 -44.77 1.11 16.32
CA LYS A 469 -46.20 1.35 16.05
C LYS A 469 -46.55 2.81 15.69
N ASP A 470 -45.64 3.76 15.92
CA ASP A 470 -45.83 5.17 15.56
C ASP A 470 -45.24 5.49 14.17
N GLY A 471 -44.65 4.50 13.49
CA GLY A 471 -44.03 4.64 12.18
C GLY A 471 -42.51 4.49 12.22
N THR A 472 -41.87 4.86 11.11
CA THR A 472 -40.41 4.82 10.96
C THR A 472 -39.80 6.16 11.36
N THR A 473 -38.81 6.11 12.23
CA THR A 473 -38.00 7.28 12.63
C THR A 473 -36.58 7.09 12.11
N SER A 474 -35.97 8.17 11.61
CA SER A 474 -34.55 8.21 11.22
C SER A 474 -33.86 9.40 11.88
N GLN A 475 -32.70 9.17 12.50
CA GLN A 475 -31.96 10.19 13.24
C GLN A 475 -30.45 10.04 13.04
N SER A 476 -29.71 11.15 13.12
CA SER A 476 -28.25 11.09 13.15
C SER A 476 -27.78 10.47 14.46
N MET A 477 -26.77 9.61 14.39
CA MET A 477 -26.06 9.10 15.55
C MET A 477 -24.95 10.09 15.94
N ARG A 478 -24.49 10.04 17.21
CA ARG A 478 -23.38 10.85 17.69
C ARG A 478 -22.05 10.11 17.46
N PRO A 479 -21.06 10.73 16.81
CA PRO A 479 -19.73 10.13 16.72
C PRO A 479 -19.04 10.15 18.08
N VAL A 480 -18.35 9.07 18.42
CA VAL A 480 -17.56 8.93 19.66
C VAL A 480 -16.06 8.75 19.36
N GLY A 481 -15.69 8.64 18.08
CA GLY A 481 -14.32 8.45 17.60
C GLY A 481 -14.07 7.02 17.11
N ASN A 482 -13.01 6.83 16.31
CA ASN A 482 -12.61 5.52 15.76
C ASN A 482 -13.75 4.77 15.05
N GLY A 483 -14.59 5.47 14.29
CA GLY A 483 -15.74 4.87 13.60
C GLY A 483 -16.87 4.38 14.51
N LEU A 484 -16.82 4.61 15.83
CA LEU A 484 -17.91 4.29 16.74
C LEU A 484 -18.95 5.42 16.78
N TRP A 485 -20.21 5.05 16.62
CA TRP A 485 -21.37 5.93 16.64
C TRP A 485 -22.38 5.42 17.65
N LYS A 486 -22.85 6.31 18.53
CA LYS A 486 -23.82 5.98 19.56
C LYS A 486 -25.13 6.72 19.34
N PHE A 487 -26.22 6.02 19.58
CA PHE A 487 -27.55 6.58 19.63
C PHE A 487 -28.21 6.22 20.95
N TRP A 488 -28.89 7.19 21.53
CA TRP A 488 -29.68 7.01 22.73
C TRP A 488 -30.93 7.88 22.66
N ALA A 489 -32.08 7.28 22.94
CA ALA A 489 -33.34 8.00 23.07
C ALA A 489 -34.27 7.33 24.09
N ILE A 490 -35.02 8.16 24.81
CA ILE A 490 -36.08 7.77 25.74
C ILE A 490 -37.45 7.98 25.12
N LYS A 491 -38.49 7.41 25.74
CA LYS A 491 -39.88 7.42 25.25
C LYS A 491 -40.03 6.79 23.85
N VAL A 492 -39.13 5.88 23.50
CA VAL A 492 -39.15 5.13 22.25
C VAL A 492 -39.97 3.86 22.46
N LYS A 493 -41.14 3.77 21.83
CA LYS A 493 -41.92 2.52 21.81
C LYS A 493 -41.10 1.40 21.16
N GLN A 494 -41.31 0.17 21.66
CA GLN A 494 -40.56 -1.01 21.24
C GLN A 494 -40.48 -1.11 19.71
N PRO A 495 -39.26 -1.12 19.15
CA PRO A 495 -39.07 -1.33 17.72
C PRO A 495 -39.54 -2.72 17.28
N SER A 496 -40.11 -2.80 16.09
CA SER A 496 -40.41 -4.07 15.42
C SER A 496 -39.12 -4.86 15.20
N VAL A 497 -39.23 -6.20 15.21
CA VAL A 497 -38.10 -7.10 15.00
C VAL A 497 -37.39 -6.77 13.67
N SER A 498 -36.06 -6.68 13.69
CA SER A 498 -35.18 -6.33 12.56
C SER A 498 -35.46 -4.99 11.86
N SER A 499 -36.22 -4.09 12.50
CA SER A 499 -36.47 -2.75 11.96
C SER A 499 -35.37 -1.73 12.27
N VAL A 500 -34.47 -2.05 13.21
CA VAL A 500 -33.41 -1.15 13.65
C VAL A 500 -32.20 -1.32 12.75
N ILE A 501 -31.83 -0.24 12.07
CA ILE A 501 -30.80 -0.21 11.04
C ILE A 501 -29.87 0.97 11.32
N CYS A 502 -28.56 0.72 11.35
CA CYS A 502 -27.55 1.77 11.23
C CYS A 502 -27.10 1.87 9.78
N LYS A 503 -27.09 3.07 9.21
CA LYS A 503 -26.68 3.31 7.83
C LYS A 503 -25.64 4.42 7.79
N SER A 504 -24.52 4.16 7.13
CA SER A 504 -23.50 5.18 6.91
C SER A 504 -23.82 6.09 5.73
N GLY A 505 -23.29 7.32 5.78
CA GLY A 505 -23.42 8.34 4.73
C GLY A 505 -22.62 8.03 3.46
N ILE A 506 -21.58 7.19 3.57
CA ILE A 506 -20.69 6.81 2.46
C ILE A 506 -20.68 5.31 2.17
N GLY A 507 -21.55 4.54 2.85
CA GLY A 507 -21.28 3.12 3.07
C GLY A 507 -22.49 2.24 3.27
N ASP A 508 -22.18 1.04 3.78
CA ASP A 508 -23.07 -0.06 4.08
C ASP A 508 -24.07 0.25 5.21
N TYR A 509 -24.90 -0.73 5.56
CA TYR A 509 -25.82 -0.65 6.69
C TYR A 509 -25.80 -1.93 7.54
N ALA A 510 -26.03 -1.79 8.85
CA ALA A 510 -26.17 -2.89 9.79
C ALA A 510 -27.61 -3.00 10.29
N PRO A 511 -28.36 -4.05 9.92
CA PRO A 511 -29.64 -4.35 10.54
C PRO A 511 -29.47 -5.08 11.88
N ARG A 512 -30.54 -5.07 12.69
CA ARG A 512 -30.66 -5.84 13.94
C ARG A 512 -31.07 -7.29 13.72
#